data_AF-A0A6L6IRC4-F1
#
_entry.id   AF-A0A6L6IRC4-F1
#
_cell.length_a   1.000
_cell.length_b   1.000
_cell.length_c   1.000
_cell.angle_alpha   90.00
_cell.angle_beta   90.00
_cell.angle_gamma   90.00
#
_symmetry.space_group_name_H-M   'P 1'
#
loop_
_entity.id
_entity.type
_entity.pdbx_description
1 polymer ?
#
loop_
_entity_poly.entity_id
_entity_poly.type
_entity_poly.pdbx_seq_one_letter_code
_entity_poly.pdbx_strand_id
1 'polypeptide(L)'
;MLDWDRIRELRTEVGDDEFALILELFLDEVEGVIMRLSKGHPAQLATDLHFLKGCAWNLGFRGFGVLCDEGERIALTGKVARLNLDEVMQCYSSSKQMMIGALETEGALRRA
;
A
#
# COMPACT_ATOMS: atom_id res chain seq x y z
N MET A 1 -0.90 11.18 3.86
CA MET A 1 -0.12 10.32 2.94
C MET A 1 1.22 10.12 3.63
N LEU A 2 1.64 8.86 3.74
CA LEU A 2 2.59 8.28 4.70
C LEU A 2 2.36 8.62 6.18
N ASP A 3 2.23 7.58 6.99
CA ASP A 3 2.23 7.60 8.44
C ASP A 3 3.63 7.18 8.92
N TRP A 4 4.50 8.18 9.11
CA TRP A 4 5.88 7.97 9.51
C TRP A 4 6.02 7.46 10.94
N ASP A 5 5.02 7.69 11.78
CA ASP A 5 5.00 7.15 13.14
C ASP A 5 4.83 5.63 13.05
N ARG A 6 3.86 5.17 12.25
CA ARG A 6 3.66 3.74 12.00
C ARG A 6 4.86 3.06 11.35
N ILE A 7 5.51 3.71 10.38
CA ILE A 7 6.71 3.15 9.73
C ILE A 7 7.86 3.00 10.73
N ARG A 8 8.05 3.98 11.63
CA ARG A 8 9.10 3.90 12.67
C ARG A 8 8.80 2.85 13.73
N GLU A 9 7.54 2.71 14.12
CA GLU A 9 7.09 1.62 15.01
C GLU A 9 7.43 0.27 14.41
N LEU A 10 7.01 0.02 13.16
CA LEU A 10 7.32 -1.23 12.46
C LEU A 10 8.83 -1.50 12.44
N ARG A 11 9.65 -0.51 12.05
CA ARG A 11 11.11 -0.65 12.06
C ARG A 11 11.68 -1.00 13.44
N THR A 12 11.12 -0.41 14.49
CA THR A 12 11.53 -0.70 15.87
C THR A 12 11.14 -2.13 16.29
N GLU A 13 9.99 -2.63 15.81
CA GLU A 13 9.50 -3.97 16.12
C GLU A 13 10.31 -5.09 15.43
N VAL A 14 10.67 -4.92 14.15
CA VAL A 14 11.40 -5.95 13.39
C VAL A 14 12.92 -5.77 13.38
N GLY A 15 13.43 -4.55 13.56
CA GLY A 15 14.85 -4.24 13.34
C GLY A 15 15.09 -3.65 11.95
N ASP A 16 16.12 -2.79 11.84
CA ASP A 16 16.39 -2.03 10.61
C ASP A 16 16.82 -2.92 9.44
N ASP A 17 17.63 -3.95 9.69
CA ASP A 17 18.14 -4.85 8.65
C ASP A 17 17.04 -5.78 8.14
N GLU A 18 16.24 -6.34 9.05
CA GLU A 18 15.10 -7.19 8.75
C GLU A 18 13.97 -6.41 8.06
N PHE A 19 13.74 -5.14 8.45
CA PHE A 19 12.66 -4.33 7.88
C PHE A 19 12.82 -4.17 6.37
N ALA A 20 14.03 -3.88 5.87
CA ALA A 20 14.26 -3.70 4.44
C ALA A 20 13.90 -4.95 3.62
N LEU A 21 14.31 -6.13 4.12
CA LEU A 21 14.03 -7.41 3.47
C LEU A 21 12.54 -7.75 3.49
N ILE A 22 11.89 -7.58 4.64
CA ILE A 22 10.46 -7.86 4.79
C ILE A 22 9.63 -6.87 3.95
N LEU A 23 10.05 -5.61 3.89
CA LEU A 23 9.39 -4.58 3.11
C LEU A 23 9.42 -4.90 1.61
N GLU A 24 10.54 -5.37 1.07
CA GLU A 24 10.65 -5.78 -0.32
C GLU A 24 9.66 -6.89 -0.66
N LEU A 25 9.68 -7.99 0.11
CA LEU A 25 8.75 -9.13 -0.07
C LEU A 25 7.28 -8.70 0.03
N PHE A 26 6.98 -7.81 0.96
CA PHE A 26 5.63 -7.30 1.16
C PHE A 26 5.18 -6.41 -0.01
N LEU A 27 6.06 -5.55 -0.53
CA LEU A 27 5.73 -4.71 -1.67
C LEU A 27 5.49 -5.55 -2.93
N ASP A 28 6.25 -6.63 -3.13
CA ASP A 28 6.03 -7.57 -4.23
C ASP A 28 4.65 -8.23 -4.14
N GLU A 29 4.22 -8.64 -2.94
CA GLU A 29 2.88 -9.20 -2.73
C GLU A 29 1.78 -8.19 -3.06
N VAL A 30 1.93 -6.95 -2.59
CA VAL A 30 1.01 -5.85 -2.87
C VAL A 30 0.93 -5.57 -4.38
N GLU A 31 2.07 -5.54 -5.08
CA GLU A 31 2.10 -5.33 -6.54
C GLU A 31 1.44 -6.48 -7.30
N GLY A 32 1.61 -7.72 -6.85
CA GLY A 32 0.90 -8.88 -7.39
C GLY A 32 -0.63 -8.76 -7.27
N VAL A 33 -1.14 -8.15 -6.18
CA VAL A 33 -2.57 -7.86 -6.03
C VAL A 33 -3.01 -6.70 -6.93
N ILE A 34 -2.21 -5.63 -7.00
CA ILE A 34 -2.51 -4.47 -7.86
C ILE A 34 -2.63 -4.88 -9.33
N MET A 35 -1.72 -5.71 -9.82
CA MET A 35 -1.70 -6.17 -11.22
C MET A 35 -2.95 -6.96 -11.63
N ARG A 36 -3.66 -7.58 -10.67
CA ARG A 36 -4.87 -8.38 -10.95
C ARG A 36 -6.18 -7.62 -10.70
N LEU A 37 -6.14 -6.37 -10.20
CA LEU A 37 -7.34 -5.59 -9.93
C LEU A 37 -8.20 -5.46 -11.20
N SER A 38 -9.46 -5.87 -11.10
CA SER A 38 -10.36 -5.86 -12.25
C SER A 38 -11.80 -5.60 -11.84
N LYS A 39 -12.47 -4.70 -12.57
CA LYS A 39 -13.91 -4.42 -12.42
C LYS A 39 -14.80 -5.58 -12.90
N GLY A 40 -14.24 -6.55 -13.64
CA GLY A 40 -14.98 -7.68 -14.21
C GLY A 40 -15.47 -8.69 -13.18
N HIS A 41 -14.90 -8.70 -11.97
CA HIS A 41 -15.25 -9.63 -10.90
C HIS A 41 -15.46 -8.86 -9.59
N PRO A 42 -16.64 -8.23 -9.37
CA PRO A 42 -16.86 -7.32 -8.24
C PRO A 42 -16.58 -7.91 -6.85
N ALA A 43 -16.91 -9.19 -6.64
CA ALA A 43 -16.63 -9.87 -5.37
C ALA A 43 -15.12 -10.04 -5.13
N GLN A 44 -14.37 -10.47 -6.16
CA GLN A 44 -12.91 -10.58 -6.08
C GLN A 44 -12.26 -9.21 -5.91
N LEU A 45 -12.76 -8.19 -6.61
CA LEU A 45 -12.30 -6.82 -6.48
C LEU A 45 -12.46 -6.30 -5.04
N ALA A 46 -13.60 -6.56 -4.39
CA ALA A 46 -13.80 -6.20 -3.00
C ALA A 46 -12.78 -6.90 -2.08
N THR A 47 -12.54 -8.19 -2.28
CA THR A 47 -11.53 -8.95 -1.52
C THR A 47 -10.12 -8.41 -1.72
N ASP A 48 -9.73 -8.12 -2.97
CA ASP A 48 -8.41 -7.58 -3.28
C ASP A 48 -8.23 -6.17 -2.68
N LEU A 49 -9.25 -5.32 -2.74
CA LEU A 49 -9.22 -3.99 -2.11
C LEU A 49 -9.18 -4.06 -0.59
N HIS A 50 -9.88 -5.02 0.01
CA HIS A 50 -9.80 -5.28 1.46
C HIS A 50 -8.38 -5.68 1.88
N PHE A 51 -7.75 -6.58 1.13
CA PHE A 51 -6.37 -6.97 1.36
C PHE A 51 -5.43 -5.75 1.27
N LEU A 52 -5.52 -5.00 0.16
CA LEU A 52 -4.71 -3.80 -0.07
C LEU A 52 -4.92 -2.73 1.00
N LYS A 53 -6.14 -2.58 1.50
CA LYS A 53 -6.46 -1.70 2.63
C LYS A 53 -5.69 -2.09 3.89
N GLY A 54 -5.73 -3.36 4.25
CA GLY A 54 -4.97 -3.90 5.38
C GLY A 54 -3.48 -3.64 5.22
N CYS A 55 -2.94 -3.91 4.02
CA CYS A 55 -1.54 -3.65 3.71
C CYS A 55 -1.18 -2.17 3.82
N ALA A 56 -2.04 -1.30 3.30
CA ALA A 56 -1.84 0.13 3.33
C ALA A 56 -1.77 0.68 4.76
N TRP A 57 -2.69 0.26 5.64
CA TRP A 57 -2.66 0.70 7.03
C TRP A 57 -1.48 0.11 7.79
N ASN A 58 -1.12 -1.14 7.52
CA ASN A 58 0.05 -1.74 8.15
C ASN A 58 1.32 -0.95 7.83
N LEU A 59 1.59 -0.67 6.54
CA LEU A 59 2.76 0.10 6.08
C LEU A 59 2.68 1.61 6.32
N GLY A 60 1.55 2.13 6.79
CA GLY A 60 1.35 3.57 6.94
C GLY A 60 1.00 4.32 5.64
N PHE A 61 0.60 3.64 4.56
CA PHE A 61 0.12 4.27 3.32
C PHE A 61 -1.31 4.81 3.48
N ARG A 62 -1.51 5.76 4.39
CA ARG A 62 -2.85 6.27 4.78
C ARG A 62 -3.75 6.67 3.61
N GLY A 63 -3.18 7.36 2.60
CA GLY A 63 -3.94 7.80 1.43
C GLY A 63 -4.43 6.62 0.58
N PHE A 64 -3.53 5.68 0.32
CA PHE A 64 -3.84 4.44 -0.38
C PHE A 64 -4.89 3.62 0.36
N GLY A 65 -4.77 3.49 1.69
CA GLY A 65 -5.74 2.77 2.52
C GLY A 65 -7.15 3.36 2.45
N VAL A 66 -7.28 4.69 2.42
CA VAL A 66 -8.58 5.36 2.25
C VAL A 66 -9.21 5.04 0.89
N LEU A 67 -8.41 5.05 -0.18
CA LEU A 67 -8.90 4.71 -1.52
C LEU A 67 -9.31 3.23 -1.62
N CYS A 68 -8.55 2.33 -1.00
CA CYS A 68 -8.91 0.91 -0.92
C CYS A 68 -10.20 0.68 -0.13
N ASP A 69 -10.40 1.36 1.00
CA ASP A 69 -11.62 1.26 1.81
C ASP A 69 -12.86 1.75 1.06
N GLU A 70 -12.78 2.91 0.41
CA GLU A 70 -13.88 3.42 -0.41
C GLU A 70 -14.13 2.53 -1.62
N GLY A 71 -13.07 2.04 -2.27
CA GLY A 71 -13.18 1.10 -3.37
C GLY A 71 -13.85 -0.21 -2.98
N GLU A 72 -13.47 -0.79 -1.84
CA GLU A 72 -14.08 -2.00 -1.27
C GLU A 72 -15.59 -1.80 -1.08
N ARG A 73 -15.98 -0.69 -0.46
CA ARG A 73 -17.39 -0.33 -0.23
C ARG A 73 -18.16 -0.15 -1.54
N ILE A 74 -17.55 0.49 -2.54
CA ILE A 74 -18.14 0.64 -3.88
C ILE A 74 -18.32 -0.72 -4.56
N ALA A 75 -17.33 -1.61 -4.47
CA ALA A 75 -17.39 -2.94 -5.05
C ALA A 75 -18.48 -3.80 -4.41
N LEU A 76 -18.59 -3.79 -3.07
CA LEU A 76 -19.63 -4.50 -2.31
C LEU A 76 -21.05 -4.00 -2.62
N THR A 77 -21.20 -2.73 -3.00
CA THR A 77 -22.51 -2.14 -3.36
C THR A 77 -22.86 -2.31 -4.84
N GLY A 78 -22.05 -3.04 -5.62
CA GLY A 78 -22.27 -3.29 -7.05
C GLY A 78 -22.05 -2.07 -7.96
N LYS A 79 -21.41 -1.01 -7.45
CA LYS A 79 -21.22 0.27 -8.17
C LYS A 79 -19.82 0.40 -8.79
N VAL A 80 -19.21 -0.71 -9.19
CA VAL A 80 -17.81 -0.78 -9.69
C VAL A 80 -17.48 0.18 -10.84
N ALA A 81 -18.48 0.62 -11.60
CA ALA A 81 -18.31 1.65 -12.64
C ALA A 81 -17.82 3.00 -12.08
N ARG A 82 -18.12 3.31 -10.81
CA ARG A 82 -17.70 4.54 -10.12
C ARG A 82 -16.28 4.48 -9.57
N LEU A 83 -15.69 3.29 -9.51
CA LEU A 83 -14.38 3.08 -8.92
C LEU A 83 -13.29 3.49 -9.92
N ASN A 84 -12.33 4.30 -9.51
CA ASN A 84 -11.19 4.66 -10.34
C ASN A 84 -9.97 3.82 -9.97
N LEU A 85 -9.71 2.74 -10.73
CA LEU A 85 -8.56 1.87 -10.45
C LEU A 85 -7.23 2.56 -10.75
N ASP A 86 -7.19 3.47 -11.72
CA ASP A 86 -5.98 4.23 -12.06
C ASP A 86 -5.56 5.13 -10.89
N GLU A 87 -6.53 5.76 -10.22
CA GLU A 87 -6.27 6.56 -9.02
C GLU A 87 -5.71 5.72 -7.86
N VAL A 88 -6.27 4.51 -7.65
CA VAL A 88 -5.76 3.56 -6.65
C VAL A 88 -4.31 3.19 -6.95
N MET A 89 -4.00 2.84 -8.21
CA MET A 89 -2.65 2.47 -8.66
C MET A 89 -1.66 3.63 -8.54
N GLN A 90 -2.08 4.85 -8.91
CA GLN A 90 -1.24 6.03 -8.88
C GLN A 90 -0.94 6.49 -7.44
N CYS A 91 -1.91 6.36 -6.54
CA CYS A 91 -1.71 6.63 -5.12
C CYS A 91 -0.74 5.64 -4.46
N TYR A 92 -0.85 4.34 -4.80
CA TYR A 92 0.12 3.33 -4.37
C TYR A 92 1.52 3.67 -4.86
N SER A 93 1.69 3.89 -6.18
CA SER A 93 2.99 4.17 -6.79
C SER A 93 3.66 5.39 -6.14
N SER A 94 2.89 6.46 -5.92
CA SER A 94 3.37 7.66 -5.22
C SER A 94 3.80 7.35 -3.78
N SER A 95 2.99 6.60 -3.03
CA SER A 95 3.28 6.20 -1.65
C SER A 95 4.57 5.36 -1.56
N LYS A 96 4.73 4.39 -2.47
CA LYS A 96 5.95 3.56 -2.58
C LYS A 96 7.18 4.42 -2.88
N GLN A 97 7.12 5.30 -3.87
CA GLN A 97 8.24 6.18 -4.24
C GLN A 97 8.67 7.09 -3.09
N MET A 98 7.72 7.71 -2.37
CA MET A 98 8.04 8.55 -1.22
C MET A 98 8.70 7.75 -0.09
N MET A 99 8.22 6.54 0.18
CA MET A 99 8.79 5.69 1.22
C MET A 99 10.22 5.26 0.86
N ILE A 100 10.43 4.73 -0.35
CA ILE A 100 11.75 4.27 -0.81
C ILE A 100 12.75 5.44 -0.80
N GLY A 101 12.38 6.59 -1.38
CA GLY A 101 13.27 7.75 -1.44
C GLY A 101 13.66 8.28 -0.05
N ALA A 102 12.75 8.23 0.92
CA ALA A 102 13.07 8.62 2.30
C ALA A 102 14.02 7.61 2.98
N LEU A 103 13.78 6.31 2.82
CA LEU A 103 14.64 5.26 3.39
C LEU A 103 16.05 5.30 2.80
N GLU A 104 16.18 5.54 1.49
CA GLU A 104 17.47 5.72 0.82
C GLU A 104 18.21 6.96 1.36
N THR A 105 17.51 8.08 1.54
CA THR A 105 18.07 9.31 2.09
C THR A 105 18.58 9.10 3.53
N GLU A 106 17.80 8.39 4.36
CA GLU A 106 18.19 8.07 5.74
C GLU A 106 19.41 7.14 5.78
N GLY A 107 19.43 6.10 4.94
CA GLY A 107 20.57 5.18 4.83
C GLY A 107 21.84 5.86 4.30
N ALA A 108 21.72 6.89 3.46
CA ALA A 108 22.85 7.71 3.03
C ALA A 108 23.42 8.56 4.17
N LEU A 109 22.56 9.19 4.97
CA LEU A 109 22.98 9.99 6.14
C LEU A 109 23.67 9.16 7.23
N ARG A 110 23.27 7.90 7.44
CA ARG A 110 23.90 7.02 8.43
C ARG A 110 25.30 6.50 8.01
N ARG A 111 25.65 6.60 6.73
CA ARG A 111 26.93 6.13 6.17
C ARG A 111 27.96 7.25 5.96
N ALA A 112 27.55 8.52 6.10
CA ALA A 112 28.38 9.71 5.97
C ALA A 112 28.94 10.14 7.34
#